data_AF-A0A842IZS3-F1
#
_entry.id   AF-A0A842IZS3-F1
#
_cell.length_a   1.000
_cell.length_b   1.000
_cell.length_c   1.000
_cell.angle_alpha   90.00
_cell.angle_beta   90.00
_cell.angle_gamma   90.00
#
_symmetry.space_group_name_H-M   'P 1'
#
loop_
_entity.id
_entity.type
_entity.pdbx_description
1 polymer ?
#
loop_
_entity_poly.entity_id
_entity_poly.type
_entity_poly.pdbx_seq_one_letter_code
_entity_poly.pdbx_strand_id
1 'polypeptide(L)'
;MANANAILKYEQLEELVTLIYEDIKKKAGLAHTHQATDVIENAAKRFVSDTEKSTWNAKISQSQLDSALNTLASGLTWKGSFPTLEALKALPNPQDGWFGIVTTGENTFYIYESDTKIWQDLGGLMLPGVATTTANGLMTKEMVIKLAGLSNYTLPKATSAVLGGVKSGSIITVDANGILQIDSTKIISAAERGQWNKASTDSALALTKIATTDANLGNAVSRISSVETRTTNLEAKMVYITNADIESLVEASKR
;
A
#
# COMPACT_ATOMS: atom_id res chain seq x y z
N MET A 1 84.31 -35.27 102.61
CA MET A 1 84.08 -35.92 101.29
C MET A 1 82.71 -35.58 100.68
N ALA A 2 81.64 -35.31 101.44
CA ALA A 2 80.31 -35.02 100.88
C ALA A 2 80.20 -33.71 100.07
N ASN A 3 80.95 -32.66 100.44
CA ASN A 3 80.84 -31.34 99.79
C ASN A 3 81.41 -31.31 98.36
N ALA A 4 82.53 -32.00 98.11
CA ALA A 4 83.16 -32.01 96.78
C ALA A 4 82.30 -32.70 95.71
N ASN A 5 81.57 -33.75 96.07
CA ASN A 5 80.65 -34.44 95.14
C ASN A 5 79.40 -33.62 94.81
N ALA A 6 78.92 -32.79 95.75
CA ALA A 6 77.78 -31.91 95.49
C ALA A 6 78.16 -30.80 94.49
N ILE A 7 79.34 -30.19 94.68
CA ILE A 7 79.87 -29.15 93.79
C ILE A 7 80.05 -29.69 92.37
N LEU A 8 80.68 -30.86 92.22
CA LEU A 8 80.87 -31.50 90.90
C LEU A 8 79.53 -31.77 90.19
N LYS A 9 78.50 -32.16 90.94
CA LYS A 9 77.17 -32.44 90.37
C LYS A 9 76.45 -31.17 89.93
N TYR A 10 76.63 -30.05 90.64
CA TYR A 10 76.08 -28.75 90.23
C TYR A 10 76.80 -28.22 88.98
N GLU A 11 78.13 -28.33 88.91
CA GLU A 11 78.90 -27.95 87.71
C GLU A 11 78.47 -28.76 86.47
N GLN A 12 78.27 -30.08 86.63
CA GLN A 12 77.74 -30.94 85.56
C GLN A 12 76.31 -30.57 85.14
N LEU A 13 75.47 -30.15 86.09
CA LEU A 13 74.10 -29.70 85.81
C LEU A 13 74.10 -28.38 85.04
N GLU A 14 74.95 -27.42 85.39
CA GLU A 14 75.07 -26.16 84.66
C GLU A 14 75.63 -26.37 83.25
N GLU A 15 76.58 -27.29 83.09
CA GLU A 15 77.10 -27.69 81.78
C GLU A 15 76.00 -28.33 80.91
N LEU A 16 75.20 -29.23 81.49
CA LEU A 16 74.06 -29.85 80.80
C LEU A 16 72.98 -28.83 80.41
N VAL A 17 72.64 -27.88 81.30
CA VAL A 17 71.66 -26.82 80.99
C VAL A 17 72.16 -25.94 79.86
N THR A 18 73.45 -25.60 79.87
CA THR A 18 74.08 -24.82 78.80
C THR A 18 74.03 -25.58 77.47
N LEU A 19 74.36 -26.88 77.47
CA LEU A 19 74.28 -27.74 76.29
C LEU A 19 72.85 -27.86 75.75
N ILE A 20 71.84 -28.04 76.62
CA ILE A 20 70.43 -28.13 76.23
C ILE A 20 69.96 -26.82 75.62
N TYR A 21 70.33 -25.68 76.21
CA TYR A 21 69.92 -24.36 75.71
C TYR A 21 70.49 -24.08 74.32
N GLU A 22 71.74 -24.45 74.09
CA GLU A 22 72.37 -24.35 72.78
C GLU A 22 71.76 -25.33 71.76
N ASP A 23 71.39 -26.55 72.15
CA ASP A 23 70.69 -27.49 71.28
C ASP A 23 69.28 -27.02 70.89
N ILE A 24 68.55 -26.38 71.82
CA ILE A 24 67.24 -25.78 71.56
C ILE A 24 67.37 -24.59 70.61
N LYS A 25 68.35 -23.68 70.80
CA LYS A 25 68.61 -22.58 69.84
C LYS A 25 68.92 -23.13 68.45
N LYS A 26 69.74 -24.18 68.37
CA LYS A 26 70.09 -24.83 67.12
C LYS A 26 68.86 -25.44 66.44
N LYS A 27 67.97 -26.07 67.20
CA LYS A 27 66.69 -26.61 66.70
C LYS A 27 65.65 -25.54 66.37
N ALA A 28 65.61 -24.43 67.09
CA ALA A 28 64.70 -23.32 66.80
C ALA A 28 65.10 -22.57 65.52
N GLY A 29 66.42 -22.45 65.26
CA GLY A 29 66.94 -21.98 63.96
C GLY A 29 66.68 -22.94 62.80
N LEU A 30 66.22 -24.17 63.08
CA LEU A 30 65.79 -25.18 62.09
C LEU A 30 64.26 -25.15 61.85
N ALA A 31 63.57 -24.06 62.18
CA ALA A 31 62.21 -23.83 61.69
C ALA A 31 62.23 -23.82 60.14
N HIS A 32 61.38 -24.64 59.51
CA HIS A 32 61.30 -24.73 58.06
C HIS A 32 60.82 -23.38 57.51
N THR A 33 61.75 -22.57 57.04
CA THR A 33 61.46 -21.36 56.30
C THR A 33 61.51 -21.71 54.83
N HIS A 34 60.41 -21.42 54.12
CA HIS A 34 60.40 -21.52 52.68
C HIS A 34 60.92 -20.21 52.11
N GLN A 35 61.94 -20.28 51.27
CA GLN A 35 62.37 -19.09 50.53
C GLN A 35 61.27 -18.73 49.52
N ALA A 36 61.15 -17.47 49.12
CA ALA A 36 60.17 -17.08 48.09
C ALA A 36 60.35 -17.91 46.80
N THR A 37 61.58 -18.34 46.51
CA THR A 37 61.93 -19.27 45.44
C THR A 37 61.24 -20.63 45.54
N ASP A 38 60.78 -21.05 46.71
CA ASP A 38 60.04 -22.31 46.91
C ASP A 38 58.68 -22.31 46.21
N VAL A 39 58.04 -21.14 46.10
CA VAL A 39 56.71 -20.97 45.45
C VAL A 39 56.78 -20.31 44.07
N ILE A 40 57.96 -19.86 43.62
CA ILE A 40 58.12 -19.29 42.27
C ILE A 40 58.01 -20.40 41.22
N GLU A 41 56.98 -20.31 40.39
CA GLU A 41 56.73 -21.21 39.27
C GLU A 41 57.88 -21.12 38.25
N ASN A 42 58.55 -22.24 38.00
CA ASN A 42 59.62 -22.37 37.01
C ASN A 42 59.48 -23.71 36.27
N ALA A 43 60.26 -23.96 35.22
CA ALA A 43 60.12 -25.17 34.40
C ALA A 43 60.14 -26.50 35.22
N ALA A 44 60.80 -26.54 36.38
CA ALA A 44 60.86 -27.70 37.27
C ALA A 44 59.75 -27.74 38.35
N LYS A 45 58.95 -26.68 38.49
CA LYS A 45 57.89 -26.49 39.50
C LYS A 45 56.49 -26.34 38.91
N ARG A 46 56.33 -26.61 37.61
CA ARG A 46 55.05 -26.54 36.90
C ARG A 46 54.44 -27.93 36.79
N PHE A 47 53.12 -28.03 37.01
CA PHE A 47 52.37 -29.29 36.82
C PHE A 47 52.27 -29.73 35.36
N VAL A 48 52.47 -28.81 34.41
CA VAL A 48 52.42 -29.08 32.98
C VAL A 48 53.69 -28.54 32.35
N SER A 49 54.47 -29.43 31.74
CA SER A 49 55.67 -29.08 31.00
C SER A 49 55.35 -28.33 29.71
N ASP A 50 56.31 -27.58 29.20
CA ASP A 50 56.15 -26.90 27.91
C ASP A 50 56.05 -27.91 26.75
N THR A 51 56.58 -29.12 26.93
CA THR A 51 56.43 -30.25 25.99
C THR A 51 54.98 -30.75 25.92
N GLU A 52 54.32 -30.90 27.07
CA GLU A 52 52.91 -31.31 27.12
C GLU A 52 51.99 -30.22 26.53
N LYS A 53 52.25 -28.94 26.83
CA LYS A 53 51.51 -27.82 26.23
C LYS A 53 51.65 -27.80 24.71
N SER A 54 52.88 -27.97 24.22
CA SER A 54 53.15 -28.06 22.78
C SER A 54 52.40 -29.24 22.15
N THR A 55 52.44 -30.41 22.80
CA THR A 55 51.73 -31.61 22.34
C THR A 55 50.21 -31.40 22.28
N TRP A 56 49.62 -30.73 23.27
CA TRP A 56 48.18 -30.41 23.27
C TRP A 56 47.81 -29.40 22.18
N ASN A 57 48.61 -28.34 22.02
CA ASN A 57 48.39 -27.33 20.98
C ASN A 57 48.59 -27.89 19.56
N ALA A 58 49.40 -28.94 19.41
CA ALA A 58 49.64 -29.61 18.13
C ALA A 58 48.59 -30.67 17.77
N LYS A 59 47.63 -31.01 18.64
CA LYS A 59 46.61 -32.05 18.36
C LYS A 59 45.76 -31.75 17.14
N ILE A 60 45.53 -30.48 16.84
CA ILE A 60 44.91 -30.00 15.60
C ILE A 60 45.72 -28.79 15.15
N SER A 61 46.42 -28.90 14.03
CA SER A 61 47.11 -27.75 13.46
C SER A 61 46.10 -26.79 12.82
N GLN A 62 46.45 -25.50 12.75
CA GLN A 62 45.67 -24.51 12.00
C GLN A 62 45.45 -24.96 10.55
N SER A 63 46.45 -25.60 9.94
CA SER A 63 46.34 -26.14 8.58
C SER A 63 45.30 -27.27 8.45
N GLN A 64 45.16 -28.13 9.46
CA GLN A 64 44.11 -29.16 9.49
C GLN A 64 42.72 -28.51 9.60
N LEU A 65 42.59 -27.48 10.45
CA LEU A 65 41.34 -26.72 10.60
C LEU A 65 40.97 -25.99 9.30
N ASP A 66 41.93 -25.28 8.70
CA ASP A 66 41.73 -24.56 7.44
C ASP A 66 41.37 -25.52 6.31
N SER A 67 42.04 -26.68 6.25
CA SER A 67 41.71 -27.71 5.27
C SER A 67 40.28 -28.21 5.45
N ALA A 68 39.87 -28.53 6.67
CA ALA A 68 38.50 -28.99 6.96
C ALA A 68 37.45 -27.91 6.64
N LEU A 69 37.71 -26.66 7.01
CA LEU A 69 36.81 -25.54 6.71
C LEU A 69 36.71 -25.28 5.21
N ASN A 70 37.83 -25.35 4.49
CA ASN A 70 37.85 -25.20 3.03
C ASN A 70 37.14 -26.37 2.34
N THR A 71 37.28 -27.61 2.83
CA THR A 71 36.53 -28.76 2.30
C THR A 71 35.02 -28.57 2.49
N LEU A 72 34.58 -28.13 3.68
CA LEU A 72 33.18 -27.85 3.94
C LEU A 72 32.66 -26.69 3.07
N ALA A 73 33.39 -25.57 3.02
CA ALA A 73 33.00 -24.38 2.28
C ALA A 73 32.99 -24.60 0.77
N SER A 74 33.93 -25.40 0.23
CA SER A 74 33.95 -25.77 -1.20
C SER A 74 32.89 -26.79 -1.57
N GLY A 75 32.45 -27.63 -0.62
CA GLY A 75 31.32 -28.55 -0.82
C GLY A 75 29.97 -27.84 -0.89
N LEU A 76 29.80 -26.72 -0.21
CA LEU A 76 28.54 -25.97 -0.20
C LEU A 76 28.46 -24.98 -1.38
N THR A 77 27.47 -25.14 -2.26
CA THR A 77 27.28 -24.25 -3.42
C THR A 77 25.87 -23.69 -3.47
N TRP A 78 25.73 -22.37 -3.36
CA TRP A 78 24.46 -21.69 -3.56
C TRP A 78 24.04 -21.69 -5.04
N LYS A 79 22.83 -22.15 -5.33
CA LYS A 79 22.28 -22.20 -6.70
C LYS A 79 21.24 -21.13 -7.01
N GLY A 80 20.73 -20.43 -6.01
CA GLY A 80 19.75 -19.36 -6.20
C GLY A 80 18.38 -19.68 -5.59
N SER A 81 17.44 -18.78 -5.87
CA SER A 81 16.02 -18.97 -5.56
C SER A 81 15.26 -19.42 -6.79
N PHE A 82 14.31 -20.34 -6.60
CA PHE A 82 13.56 -21.00 -7.66
C PHE A 82 12.07 -20.85 -7.36
N PRO A 83 11.22 -20.58 -8.37
CA PRO A 83 9.80 -20.50 -8.16
C PRO A 83 9.23 -21.83 -7.63
N THR A 84 9.59 -22.97 -8.24
CA THR A 84 9.03 -24.28 -7.90
C THR A 84 10.13 -25.31 -7.62
N LEU A 85 9.79 -26.38 -6.89
CA LEU A 85 10.69 -27.52 -6.66
C LEU A 85 11.11 -28.19 -7.97
N GLU A 86 10.22 -28.22 -8.97
CA GLU A 86 10.53 -28.77 -10.29
C GLU A 86 11.58 -27.93 -11.04
N ALA A 87 11.55 -26.60 -10.91
CA ALA A 87 12.58 -25.74 -11.48
C ALA A 87 13.95 -25.95 -10.81
N LEU A 88 13.97 -26.19 -9.50
CA LEU A 88 15.19 -26.54 -8.76
C LEU A 88 15.75 -27.92 -9.22
N LYS A 89 14.87 -28.92 -9.36
CA LYS A 89 15.22 -30.26 -9.84
C LYS A 89 15.72 -30.29 -11.29
N ALA A 90 15.34 -29.31 -12.10
CA ALA A 90 15.76 -29.20 -13.49
C ALA A 90 17.22 -28.73 -13.67
N LEU A 91 17.94 -28.38 -12.59
CA LEU A 91 19.35 -28.02 -12.67
C LEU A 91 20.18 -29.20 -13.22
N PRO A 92 21.08 -28.96 -14.21
CA PRO A 92 21.87 -30.03 -14.79
C PRO A 92 22.95 -30.52 -13.82
N ASN A 93 23.11 -31.84 -13.72
CA ASN A 93 24.15 -32.54 -12.96
C ASN A 93 24.33 -32.02 -11.51
N PRO A 94 23.28 -32.04 -10.67
CA PRO A 94 23.37 -31.56 -9.30
C PRO A 94 24.45 -32.34 -8.52
N GLN A 95 25.24 -31.60 -7.75
CA GLN A 95 26.32 -32.15 -6.91
C GLN A 95 25.93 -32.04 -5.44
N ASP A 96 26.55 -32.89 -4.63
CA ASP A 96 26.39 -32.85 -3.17
C ASP A 96 26.69 -31.44 -2.62
N GLY A 97 25.92 -31.00 -1.63
CA GLY A 97 26.09 -29.69 -1.01
C GLY A 97 25.59 -28.51 -1.85
N TRP A 98 25.01 -28.75 -3.03
CA TRP A 98 24.22 -27.73 -3.72
C TRP A 98 22.98 -27.40 -2.91
N PHE A 99 22.69 -26.12 -2.70
CA PHE A 99 21.50 -25.69 -1.99
C PHE A 99 20.79 -24.54 -2.70
N GLY A 100 19.47 -24.45 -2.49
CA GLY A 100 18.57 -23.51 -3.15
C GLY A 100 17.35 -23.21 -2.28
N ILE A 101 16.63 -22.15 -2.60
CA ILE A 101 15.35 -21.83 -1.94
C ILE A 101 14.22 -21.97 -2.95
N VAL A 102 13.18 -22.72 -2.62
CA VAL A 102 11.92 -22.74 -3.39
C VAL A 102 10.98 -21.71 -2.79
N THR A 103 10.43 -20.83 -3.63
CA THR A 103 9.64 -19.67 -3.16
C THR A 103 8.13 -19.84 -3.32
N THR A 104 7.62 -20.99 -3.78
CA THR A 104 6.16 -21.22 -3.85
C THR A 104 5.57 -21.45 -2.46
N GLY A 105 4.62 -20.60 -2.05
CA GLY A 105 3.99 -20.66 -0.73
C GLY A 105 4.90 -20.11 0.36
N GLU A 106 5.40 -20.98 1.23
CA GLU A 106 6.46 -20.66 2.17
C GLU A 106 7.82 -20.81 1.48
N ASN A 107 8.79 -19.95 1.81
CA ASN A 107 10.13 -20.12 1.27
C ASN A 107 10.76 -21.35 1.92
N THR A 108 11.05 -22.39 1.18
CA THR A 108 11.63 -23.62 1.74
C THR A 108 13.08 -23.78 1.30
N PHE A 109 13.97 -24.05 2.25
CA PHE A 109 15.37 -24.31 1.96
C PHE A 109 15.54 -25.78 1.55
N TYR A 110 16.25 -26.02 0.45
CA TYR A 110 16.57 -27.35 -0.02
C TYR A 110 18.07 -27.55 -0.18
N ILE A 111 18.54 -28.75 0.16
CA ILE A 111 19.90 -29.22 -0.14
C ILE A 111 19.83 -30.47 -1.01
N TYR A 112 20.74 -30.60 -1.97
CA TYR A 112 20.85 -31.80 -2.77
C TYR A 112 21.77 -32.81 -2.09
N GLU A 113 21.27 -34.02 -1.90
CA GLU A 113 22.02 -35.17 -1.42
C GLU A 113 22.38 -36.10 -2.58
N SER A 114 23.67 -36.32 -2.77
CA SER A 114 24.18 -37.17 -3.85
C SER A 114 23.89 -38.66 -3.65
N ASP A 115 23.81 -39.13 -2.39
CA ASP A 115 23.54 -40.52 -2.04
C ASP A 115 22.12 -40.95 -2.46
N THR A 116 21.14 -40.12 -2.13
CA THR A 116 19.72 -40.37 -2.40
C THR A 116 19.28 -39.79 -3.74
N LYS A 117 20.11 -38.94 -4.37
CA LYS A 117 19.85 -38.22 -5.63
C LYS A 117 18.56 -37.40 -5.60
N ILE A 118 18.24 -36.85 -4.44
CA ILE A 118 17.04 -36.04 -4.23
C ILE A 118 17.41 -34.72 -3.55
N TRP A 119 16.55 -33.72 -3.79
CA TRP A 119 16.55 -32.48 -3.01
C TRP A 119 15.79 -32.72 -1.72
N GLN A 120 16.47 -32.57 -0.58
CA GLN A 120 15.88 -32.68 0.75
C GLN A 120 15.35 -31.34 1.23
N ASP A 121 14.17 -31.37 1.84
CA ASP A 121 13.55 -30.22 2.48
C ASP A 121 14.18 -30.01 3.88
N LEU A 122 14.84 -28.86 4.07
CA LEU A 122 15.44 -28.47 5.36
C LEU A 122 14.54 -27.51 6.17
N GLY A 123 13.32 -27.29 5.70
CA GLY A 123 12.29 -26.52 6.37
C GLY A 123 12.05 -25.14 5.76
N GLY A 124 10.95 -24.54 6.22
CA GLY A 124 10.56 -23.18 5.86
C GLY A 124 11.48 -22.14 6.49
N LEU A 125 11.89 -21.16 5.69
CA LEU A 125 12.43 -19.89 6.15
C LEU A 125 11.29 -19.07 6.76
N MET A 126 11.58 -18.35 7.84
CA MET A 126 10.64 -17.46 8.54
C MET A 126 10.14 -16.27 7.68
N LEU A 127 10.54 -16.21 6.40
CA LEU A 127 10.07 -15.22 5.43
C LEU A 127 9.04 -15.87 4.49
N PRO A 128 7.87 -15.24 4.28
CA PRO A 128 6.87 -15.77 3.37
C PRO A 128 7.39 -15.80 1.92
N GLY A 129 7.05 -16.85 1.17
CA GLY A 129 7.31 -16.94 -0.26
C GLY A 129 6.20 -16.33 -1.11
N VAL A 130 6.19 -16.60 -2.41
CA VAL A 130 5.13 -16.20 -3.34
C VAL A 130 3.86 -16.97 -3.06
N ALA A 131 2.78 -16.26 -2.73
CA ALA A 131 1.49 -16.87 -2.42
C ALA A 131 0.89 -17.59 -3.64
N THR A 132 0.12 -18.65 -3.37
CA THR A 132 -0.63 -19.40 -4.39
C THR A 132 -2.11 -19.46 -4.05
N THR A 133 -2.91 -20.11 -4.89
CA THR A 133 -4.31 -20.41 -4.59
C THR A 133 -4.48 -21.45 -3.48
N THR A 134 -3.41 -22.15 -3.08
CA THR A 134 -3.45 -23.23 -2.09
C THR A 134 -2.63 -22.92 -0.82
N ALA A 135 -1.66 -22.00 -0.88
CA ALA A 135 -0.77 -21.66 0.23
C ALA A 135 -0.62 -20.14 0.39
N ASN A 136 -0.51 -19.69 1.64
CA ASN A 136 -0.17 -18.31 1.96
C ASN A 136 1.28 -18.01 1.55
N GLY A 137 1.58 -16.73 1.34
CA GLY A 137 2.92 -16.22 1.07
C GLY A 137 2.96 -14.72 1.34
N LEU A 138 3.52 -13.94 0.43
CA LEU A 138 3.59 -12.46 0.47
C LEU A 138 2.20 -11.81 0.60
N MET A 139 1.16 -12.56 0.26
CA MET A 139 -0.25 -12.25 0.48
C MET A 139 -0.98 -13.51 0.97
N THR A 140 -2.19 -13.37 1.50
CA THR A 140 -2.98 -14.55 1.91
C THR A 140 -3.51 -15.29 0.68
N LYS A 141 -3.67 -16.61 0.78
CA LYS A 141 -4.26 -17.44 -0.28
C LYS A 141 -5.65 -16.95 -0.66
N GLU A 142 -6.41 -16.42 0.30
CA GLU A 142 -7.73 -15.83 0.07
C GLU A 142 -7.64 -14.59 -0.83
N MET A 143 -6.61 -13.75 -0.64
CA MET A 143 -6.37 -12.61 -1.53
C MET A 143 -5.93 -13.06 -2.93
N VAL A 144 -5.12 -14.12 -3.04
CA VAL A 144 -4.71 -14.68 -4.35
C VAL A 144 -5.94 -15.17 -5.10
N ILE A 145 -6.83 -15.91 -4.42
CA ILE A 145 -8.09 -16.40 -4.99
C ILE A 145 -8.97 -15.23 -5.46
N LYS A 146 -9.12 -14.19 -4.63
CA LYS A 146 -9.89 -13.00 -5.00
C LYS A 146 -9.30 -12.29 -6.22
N LEU A 147 -7.98 -12.15 -6.27
CA LEU A 147 -7.29 -11.50 -7.40
C LEU A 147 -7.42 -12.32 -8.70
N ALA A 148 -7.27 -13.64 -8.61
CA ALA A 148 -7.51 -14.55 -9.74
C ALA A 148 -8.98 -14.50 -10.21
N GLY A 149 -9.93 -14.30 -9.29
CA GLY A 149 -11.33 -14.06 -9.60
C GLY A 149 -11.57 -12.74 -10.35
N LEU A 150 -10.81 -11.68 -10.03
CA LEU A 150 -10.89 -10.39 -10.73
C LEU A 150 -10.45 -10.49 -12.20
N SER A 151 -9.37 -11.23 -12.49
CA SER A 151 -8.95 -11.47 -13.89
C SER A 151 -9.97 -12.28 -14.70
N ASN A 152 -10.84 -13.04 -14.03
CA ASN A 152 -11.92 -13.80 -14.66
C ASN A 152 -13.26 -13.05 -14.67
N TYR A 153 -13.35 -11.90 -14.01
CA TYR A 153 -14.58 -11.12 -13.97
C TYR A 153 -14.74 -10.36 -15.29
N THR A 154 -15.57 -10.91 -16.18
CA THR A 154 -16.10 -10.17 -17.33
C THR A 154 -17.45 -9.59 -16.92
N LEU A 155 -17.62 -8.27 -17.08
CA LEU A 155 -18.91 -7.65 -16.84
C LEU A 155 -19.93 -8.31 -17.79
N PRO A 156 -21.01 -8.93 -17.29
CA PRO A 156 -21.97 -9.60 -18.16
C PRO A 156 -22.53 -8.62 -19.19
N LYS A 157 -22.73 -9.05 -20.44
CA LYS A 157 -23.44 -8.22 -21.41
C LYS A 157 -24.86 -7.94 -20.89
N ALA A 158 -25.26 -6.67 -20.86
CA ALA A 158 -26.59 -6.29 -20.42
C ALA A 158 -27.65 -6.87 -21.38
N THR A 159 -28.68 -7.49 -20.80
CA THR A 159 -29.85 -8.04 -21.49
C THR A 159 -31.11 -7.69 -20.71
N SER A 160 -32.29 -8.00 -21.25
CA SER A 160 -33.56 -7.82 -20.52
C SER A 160 -33.63 -8.59 -19.20
N ALA A 161 -32.82 -9.63 -19.01
CA ALA A 161 -32.77 -10.46 -17.80
C ALA A 161 -31.51 -10.23 -16.93
N VAL A 162 -30.48 -9.58 -17.46
CA VAL A 162 -29.17 -9.44 -16.80
C VAL A 162 -28.71 -7.98 -16.87
N LEU A 163 -28.50 -7.35 -15.72
CA LEU A 163 -28.27 -5.90 -15.63
C LEU A 163 -26.91 -5.42 -16.17
N GLY A 164 -25.96 -6.31 -16.45
CA GLY A 164 -24.68 -5.98 -17.08
C GLY A 164 -23.94 -4.74 -16.55
N GLY A 165 -24.11 -4.41 -15.26
CA GLY A 165 -23.53 -3.24 -14.60
C GLY A 165 -24.43 -2.00 -14.44
N VAL A 166 -25.58 -1.92 -15.12
CA VAL A 166 -26.51 -0.78 -15.03
C VAL A 166 -27.96 -1.26 -14.89
N LYS A 167 -28.69 -0.77 -13.88
CA LYS A 167 -30.11 -1.07 -13.70
C LYS A 167 -30.95 -0.11 -14.55
N SER A 168 -31.48 -0.59 -15.68
CA SER A 168 -32.42 0.15 -16.52
C SER A 168 -33.76 0.35 -15.79
N GLY A 169 -34.32 1.55 -15.92
CA GLY A 169 -35.65 1.91 -15.45
C GLY A 169 -36.62 2.13 -16.62
N SER A 170 -37.87 2.52 -16.35
CA SER A 170 -38.93 2.58 -17.37
C SER A 170 -38.69 3.51 -18.57
N ILE A 171 -37.79 4.49 -18.45
CA ILE A 171 -37.46 5.49 -19.49
C ILE A 171 -36.19 5.11 -20.28
N ILE A 172 -35.30 4.32 -19.67
CA ILE A 172 -34.01 3.92 -20.25
C ILE A 172 -34.08 2.43 -20.54
N THR A 173 -34.16 2.06 -21.81
CA THR A 173 -34.15 0.67 -22.26
C THR A 173 -32.76 0.25 -22.70
N VAL A 174 -32.40 -1.02 -22.53
CA VAL A 174 -31.14 -1.58 -23.07
C VAL A 174 -31.48 -2.43 -24.28
N ASP A 175 -30.85 -2.17 -25.42
CA ASP A 175 -31.04 -3.00 -26.61
C ASP A 175 -30.29 -4.34 -26.51
N ALA A 176 -30.51 -5.24 -27.47
CA ALA A 176 -29.86 -6.56 -27.51
C ALA A 176 -28.32 -6.50 -27.62
N ASN A 177 -27.76 -5.33 -27.94
CA ASN A 177 -26.34 -5.08 -28.05
C ASN A 177 -25.74 -4.44 -26.79
N GLY A 178 -26.57 -4.11 -25.79
CA GLY A 178 -26.13 -3.49 -24.54
C GLY A 178 -26.08 -1.96 -24.61
N ILE A 179 -26.68 -1.33 -25.62
CA ILE A 179 -26.73 0.14 -25.74
C ILE A 179 -27.92 0.67 -24.95
N LEU A 180 -27.67 1.72 -24.16
CA LEU A 180 -28.71 2.47 -23.47
C LEU A 180 -29.44 3.37 -24.46
N GLN A 181 -30.74 3.14 -24.60
CA GLN A 181 -31.64 3.96 -25.40
C GLN A 181 -32.69 4.62 -24.50
N ILE A 182 -33.17 5.77 -24.95
CA ILE A 182 -34.21 6.51 -24.27
C ILE A 182 -35.51 6.31 -25.04
N ASP A 183 -36.57 5.93 -24.33
CA ASP A 183 -37.91 5.82 -24.93
C ASP A 183 -38.44 7.23 -25.24
N SER A 184 -38.28 7.64 -26.50
CA SER A 184 -38.74 8.94 -26.98
C SER A 184 -40.25 9.15 -26.85
N THR A 185 -41.04 8.07 -26.72
CA THR A 185 -42.50 8.16 -26.49
C THR A 185 -42.84 8.59 -25.06
N LYS A 186 -41.91 8.41 -24.12
CA LYS A 186 -42.08 8.75 -22.70
C LYS A 186 -41.45 10.09 -22.30
N ILE A 187 -40.71 10.74 -23.20
CA ILE A 187 -40.14 12.08 -22.94
C ILE A 187 -41.07 13.16 -23.47
N ILE A 188 -41.24 13.22 -24.79
CA ILE A 188 -42.23 14.06 -25.46
C ILE A 188 -42.55 13.32 -26.75
N SER A 189 -43.79 12.84 -26.89
CA SER A 189 -44.19 12.09 -28.07
C SER A 189 -44.08 12.94 -29.34
N ALA A 190 -43.93 12.30 -30.50
CA ALA A 190 -43.94 13.01 -31.78
C ALA A 190 -45.24 13.80 -32.00
N ALA A 191 -46.36 13.31 -31.46
CA ALA A 191 -47.65 13.97 -31.49
C ALA A 191 -47.66 15.26 -30.66
N GLU A 192 -47.17 15.22 -29.42
CA GLU A 192 -47.07 16.40 -28.56
C GLU A 192 -46.14 17.46 -29.16
N ARG A 193 -45.00 17.07 -29.74
CA ARG A 193 -44.14 18.01 -30.49
C ARG A 193 -44.89 18.66 -31.65
N GLY A 194 -45.70 17.89 -32.37
CA GLY A 194 -46.55 18.42 -33.45
C GLY A 194 -47.54 19.49 -32.97
N GLN A 195 -48.15 19.29 -31.80
CA GLN A 195 -49.06 20.27 -31.20
C GLN A 195 -48.34 21.57 -30.82
N TRP A 196 -47.17 21.48 -30.19
CA TRP A 196 -46.37 22.66 -29.84
C TRP A 196 -45.93 23.45 -31.07
N ASN A 197 -45.51 22.76 -32.13
CA ASN A 197 -45.15 23.40 -33.39
C ASN A 197 -46.36 24.09 -34.04
N LYS A 198 -47.53 23.44 -34.07
CA LYS A 198 -48.77 24.05 -34.59
C LYS A 198 -49.16 25.30 -33.80
N ALA A 199 -49.12 25.24 -32.47
CA ALA A 199 -49.42 26.38 -31.61
C ALA A 199 -48.49 27.57 -31.89
N SER A 200 -47.19 27.30 -32.13
CA SER A 200 -46.23 28.33 -32.52
C SER A 200 -46.58 28.96 -33.87
N THR A 201 -46.95 28.16 -34.88
CA THR A 201 -47.37 28.66 -36.19
C THR A 201 -48.66 29.47 -36.12
N ASP A 202 -49.67 28.97 -35.41
CA ASP A 202 -50.95 29.66 -35.25
C ASP A 202 -50.77 31.00 -34.54
N SER A 203 -49.90 31.06 -33.52
CA SER A 203 -49.57 32.30 -32.80
C SER A 203 -48.88 33.32 -33.72
N ALA A 204 -47.96 32.88 -34.57
CA ALA A 204 -47.32 33.74 -35.56
C ALA A 204 -48.33 34.29 -36.59
N LEU A 205 -49.22 33.44 -37.11
CA LEU A 205 -50.28 33.85 -38.02
C LEU A 205 -51.26 34.84 -37.38
N ALA A 206 -51.61 34.64 -36.10
CA ALA A 206 -52.46 35.56 -35.35
C ALA A 206 -51.80 36.94 -35.22
N LEU A 207 -50.50 37.00 -34.91
CA LEU A 207 -49.74 38.26 -34.85
C LEU A 207 -49.75 39.00 -36.19
N THR A 208 -49.57 38.31 -37.32
CA THR A 208 -49.65 38.92 -38.66
C THR A 208 -51.04 39.48 -38.97
N LYS A 209 -52.10 38.76 -38.59
CA LYS A 209 -53.48 39.24 -38.76
C LYS A 209 -53.77 40.48 -37.92
N ILE A 210 -53.28 40.53 -36.69
CA ILE A 210 -53.39 41.71 -35.81
C ILE A 210 -52.66 42.90 -36.44
N ALA A 211 -51.41 42.74 -36.89
CA ALA A 211 -50.66 43.81 -37.55
C ALA A 211 -51.38 44.36 -38.79
N THR A 212 -52.00 43.48 -39.58
CA THR A 212 -52.80 43.87 -40.75
C THR A 212 -54.06 44.65 -40.35
N THR A 213 -54.73 44.20 -39.29
CA THR A 213 -55.93 44.85 -38.75
C THR A 213 -55.60 46.24 -38.20
N ASP A 214 -54.48 46.38 -37.50
CA ASP A 214 -54.00 47.64 -36.94
C ASP A 214 -53.66 48.65 -38.05
N ALA A 215 -52.99 48.21 -39.12
CA ALA A 215 -52.73 49.03 -40.30
C ALA A 215 -54.05 49.51 -40.97
N ASN A 216 -55.04 48.62 -41.11
CA ASN A 216 -56.35 48.98 -41.65
C ASN A 216 -57.10 49.98 -40.75
N LEU A 217 -57.01 49.81 -39.44
CA LEU A 217 -57.59 50.73 -38.47
C LEU A 217 -56.93 52.11 -38.57
N GLY A 218 -55.59 52.18 -38.67
CA GLY A 218 -54.86 53.43 -38.87
C GLY A 218 -55.27 54.17 -40.15
N ASN A 219 -55.47 53.43 -41.25
CA ASN A 219 -56.00 54.00 -42.50
C ASN A 219 -57.41 54.56 -42.33
N ALA A 220 -58.30 53.84 -41.62
CA ALA A 220 -59.66 54.30 -41.35
C ALA A 220 -59.66 55.57 -40.49
N VAL A 221 -58.85 55.62 -39.43
CA VAL A 221 -58.69 56.80 -38.56
C VAL A 221 -58.23 58.00 -39.38
N SER A 222 -57.23 57.84 -40.26
CA SER A 222 -56.75 58.92 -41.13
C SER A 222 -57.84 59.47 -42.07
N ARG A 223 -58.67 58.58 -42.63
CA ARG A 223 -59.84 58.98 -43.46
C ARG A 223 -60.87 59.76 -42.63
N ILE A 224 -61.14 59.33 -41.40
CA ILE A 224 -62.05 60.02 -40.48
C ILE A 224 -61.52 61.41 -40.15
N SER A 225 -60.25 61.55 -39.77
CA SER A 225 -59.65 62.86 -39.48
C SER A 225 -59.69 63.82 -40.67
N SER A 226 -59.54 63.30 -41.90
CA SER A 226 -59.72 64.10 -43.13
C SER A 226 -61.16 64.57 -43.30
N VAL A 227 -62.15 63.72 -43.03
CA VAL A 227 -63.58 64.09 -43.05
C VAL A 227 -63.88 65.12 -41.99
N GLU A 228 -63.44 64.93 -40.75
CA GLU A 228 -63.60 65.90 -39.65
C GLU A 228 -63.08 67.27 -40.06
N THR A 229 -61.87 67.34 -40.61
CA THR A 229 -61.28 68.58 -41.13
C THR A 229 -62.16 69.24 -42.19
N ARG A 230 -62.70 68.45 -43.14
CA ARG A 230 -63.59 68.97 -44.19
C ARG A 230 -64.91 69.49 -43.62
N THR A 231 -65.47 68.81 -42.63
CA THR A 231 -66.70 69.22 -41.94
C THR A 231 -66.49 70.55 -41.22
N THR A 232 -65.41 70.70 -40.44
CA THR A 232 -65.09 71.97 -39.77
C THR A 232 -64.90 73.13 -40.76
N ASN A 233 -64.25 72.88 -41.91
CA ASN A 233 -64.10 73.88 -42.96
C ASN A 233 -65.44 74.27 -43.62
N LEU A 234 -66.36 73.33 -43.77
CA LEU A 234 -67.71 73.59 -44.27
C LEU A 234 -68.51 74.43 -43.26
N GLU A 235 -68.48 74.05 -41.99
CA GLU A 235 -69.12 74.80 -40.89
C GLU A 235 -68.63 76.24 -40.83
N ALA A 236 -67.32 76.48 -41.01
CA ALA A 236 -66.75 77.82 -41.05
C ALA A 236 -67.19 78.67 -42.27
N LYS A 237 -67.54 78.02 -43.40
CA LYS A 237 -68.03 78.70 -44.61
C LYS A 237 -69.54 78.93 -44.60
N MET A 238 -70.28 78.28 -43.71
CA MET A 238 -71.72 78.49 -43.59
C MET A 238 -71.99 79.90 -43.05
N VAL A 239 -72.59 80.74 -43.88
CA VAL A 239 -73.12 82.04 -43.45
C VAL A 239 -74.50 81.79 -42.85
N TYR A 240 -74.57 81.85 -41.51
CA TYR A 240 -75.85 81.78 -40.81
C TYR A 240 -76.57 83.11 -40.93
N ILE A 241 -77.74 83.13 -41.59
CA ILE A 241 -78.61 84.30 -41.62
C ILE A 241 -79.21 84.46 -40.22
N THR A 242 -78.96 85.58 -39.57
CA THR A 242 -79.52 85.87 -38.24
C THR A 242 -80.95 86.40 -38.35
N ASN A 243 -81.73 86.32 -37.27
CA ASN A 243 -83.07 86.93 -37.25
C ASN A 243 -83.02 88.43 -37.57
N ALA A 244 -81.96 89.12 -37.18
CA ALA A 244 -81.74 90.53 -37.54
C ALA A 244 -81.51 90.72 -39.05
N ASP A 245 -80.80 89.80 -39.71
CA ASP A 245 -80.63 89.82 -41.17
C ASP A 245 -81.96 89.55 -41.90
N ILE A 246 -82.78 88.64 -41.36
CA ILE A 246 -84.13 88.35 -41.87
C ILE A 246 -85.02 89.59 -41.72
N GLU A 247 -85.03 90.24 -40.56
CA GLU A 247 -85.80 91.46 -40.30
C GLU A 247 -85.36 92.60 -41.22
N SER A 248 -84.06 92.77 -41.44
CA SER A 248 -83.50 93.75 -42.39
C SER A 248 -83.95 93.48 -43.83
N LEU A 249 -83.96 92.22 -44.27
CA LEU A 249 -84.47 91.81 -45.58
C LEU A 249 -85.98 92.07 -45.74
N VAL A 250 -86.76 91.74 -44.71
CA VAL A 250 -88.21 92.00 -44.68
C VAL A 250 -88.49 93.49 -44.79
N GLU A 251 -87.74 94.33 -44.07
CA GLU A 251 -87.92 95.78 -44.12
C GLU A 251 -87.43 96.39 -45.44
N ALA A 252 -86.36 95.85 -46.04
CA ALA A 252 -85.92 96.22 -47.39
C ALA A 252 -86.96 95.85 -48.47
N SER A 253 -87.72 94.75 -48.29
CA SER A 253 -88.76 94.32 -49.23
C SER A 253 -90.04 95.16 -49.22
N LYS A 254 -90.23 95.98 -48.18
CA LYS A 254 -91.38 96.89 -48.05
C LYS A 254 -91.16 98.26 -48.70
N ARG A 255 -89.94 98.55 -49.19
CA ARG A 255 -89.62 99.75 -49.98
C ARG A 255 -89.76 99.46 -51.46
#